data_AF-A0A954QFN3-F1
#
_entry.id   AF-A0A954QFN3-F1
#
_cell.length_a   1.000
_cell.length_b   1.000
_cell.length_c   1.000
_cell.angle_alpha   90.00
_cell.angle_beta   90.00
_cell.angle_gamma   90.00
#
_symmetry.space_group_name_H-M   'P 1'
#
loop_
_entity.id
_entity.type
_entity.pdbx_description
1 polymer ?
#
loop_
_entity_poly.entity_id
_entity_poly.type
_entity_poly.pdbx_seq_one_letter_code
_entity_poly.pdbx_strand_id
1 'polypeptide(L)'
;AHLLTREAFVEYFRHLNEEGIIAVHISNRHLDLRPVIGGIAEHFQYSLLSVETDDDGFVGEAGSDWLLLTRNTAFLNDSEVLESSQTVERGSYRSIRPWTDQFSNLFEILD
;
A
#
# COMPACT_ATOMS: atom_id res chain seq x y z
N ALA A 1 -8.34 -1.77 -12.90
CA ALA A 1 -7.02 -1.72 -12.25
C ALA A 1 -6.15 -0.52 -12.69
N HIS A 2 -6.67 0.49 -13.39
CA HIS A 2 -5.82 1.55 -13.95
C HIS A 2 -5.14 2.45 -12.91
N LEU A 3 -5.70 2.59 -11.70
CA LEU A 3 -5.13 3.43 -10.64
C LEU A 3 -4.06 2.74 -9.79
N LEU A 4 -3.86 1.43 -9.97
CA LEU A 4 -2.90 0.63 -9.20
C LEU A 4 -1.79 0.07 -10.10
N THR A 5 -1.49 0.77 -11.20
CA THR A 5 -0.44 0.38 -12.15
C THR A 5 0.85 1.11 -11.84
N ARG A 6 1.96 0.55 -12.34
CA ARG A 6 3.25 1.24 -12.33
C ARG A 6 3.16 2.64 -12.93
N GLU A 7 2.46 2.79 -14.05
CA GLU A 7 2.29 4.08 -14.74
C GLU A 7 1.50 5.08 -13.87
N ALA A 8 0.41 4.65 -13.23
CA ALA A 8 -0.33 5.50 -12.29
C ALA A 8 0.54 5.98 -11.13
N PHE A 9 1.37 5.10 -10.55
CA PHE A 9 2.27 5.49 -9.46
C PHE A 9 3.41 6.41 -9.93
N VAL A 10 3.89 6.31 -11.17
CA VAL A 10 4.80 7.32 -11.75
C VAL A 10 4.13 8.70 -11.75
N GLU A 11 2.85 8.78 -12.11
CA GLU A 11 2.10 10.04 -12.07
C GLU A 11 1.93 10.53 -10.63
N TYR A 12 1.59 9.65 -9.68
CA TYR A 12 1.40 10.03 -8.27
C TYR A 12 2.70 10.56 -7.66
N PHE A 13 3.81 9.85 -7.85
CA PHE A 13 5.11 10.27 -7.33
C PHE A 13 5.60 11.58 -7.93
N ARG A 14 5.23 11.91 -9.19
CA ARG A 14 5.58 13.20 -9.79
C ARG A 14 4.92 14.38 -9.07
N HIS A 15 3.73 14.18 -8.51
CA HIS A 15 2.98 15.20 -7.79
C HIS A 15 3.19 15.11 -6.27
N LEU A 16 3.93 14.10 -5.80
CA LEU A 16 4.23 13.92 -4.39
C LEU A 16 5.41 14.82 -3.99
N ASN A 17 5.29 15.44 -2.81
CA ASN A 17 6.43 16.11 -2.17
C ASN A 17 7.53 15.07 -1.83
N GLU A 18 8.79 15.48 -1.73
CA GLU A 18 9.91 14.63 -1.29
C GLU A 18 9.63 13.91 0.05
N GLU A 19 8.96 14.58 0.97
CA GLU A 19 8.56 14.05 2.28
C GLU A 19 7.15 13.47 2.31
N GLY A 20 6.48 13.42 1.15
CA GLY A 20 5.10 13.00 1.03
C GLY A 20 4.88 11.52 1.30
N ILE A 21 3.63 11.20 1.60
CA ILE A 21 3.16 9.85 1.87
C ILE A 21 1.97 9.59 0.95
N ILE A 22 1.96 8.43 0.28
CA ILE A 22 0.77 7.93 -0.41
C ILE A 22 0.10 6.92 0.50
N ALA A 23 -1.15 7.15 0.86
CA ALA A 23 -1.99 6.20 1.60
C ALA A 23 -2.92 5.48 0.62
N VAL A 24 -2.86 4.15 0.61
CA VAL A 24 -3.69 3.30 -0.24
C VAL A 24 -4.63 2.50 0.66
N HIS A 25 -5.93 2.73 0.53
CA HIS A 25 -6.94 1.91 1.18
C HIS A 25 -7.01 0.55 0.48
N ILE A 26 -6.81 -0.53 1.23
CA ILE A 26 -6.76 -1.88 0.69
C ILE A 26 -7.83 -2.81 1.25
N SER A 27 -8.76 -2.32 2.07
CA SER A 27 -9.88 -3.14 2.57
C SER A 27 -10.75 -3.64 1.44
N ASN A 28 -10.51 -4.89 1.06
CA ASN A 28 -11.25 -5.56 0.02
C ASN A 28 -11.55 -6.98 0.49
N ARG A 29 -12.84 -7.35 0.43
CA ARG A 29 -13.33 -8.67 0.85
C ARG A 29 -12.98 -9.82 -0.12
N HIS A 30 -12.36 -9.52 -1.25
CA HIS A 30 -12.13 -10.47 -2.33
C HIS A 30 -10.70 -10.46 -2.86
N LEU A 31 -9.89 -9.46 -2.51
CA LEU A 31 -8.61 -9.20 -3.15
C LEU A 31 -7.56 -8.83 -2.11
N ASP A 32 -6.46 -9.58 -2.09
CA ASP A 32 -5.25 -9.18 -1.37
C ASP A 32 -4.45 -8.18 -2.23
N LEU A 33 -4.54 -6.89 -1.91
CA LEU A 33 -3.82 -5.86 -2.65
C LEU A 33 -2.37 -5.69 -2.20
N ARG A 34 -1.92 -6.37 -1.13
CA ARG A 34 -0.54 -6.27 -0.62
C ARG A 34 0.51 -6.65 -1.68
N PRO A 35 0.37 -7.72 -2.47
CA PRO A 35 1.26 -8.04 -3.59
C PRO A 35 1.41 -6.93 -4.63
N VAL A 36 0.31 -6.22 -4.94
CA VAL A 36 0.29 -5.16 -5.97
C VAL A 36 1.07 -3.95 -5.46
N ILE A 37 0.70 -3.45 -4.28
CA ILE A 37 1.31 -2.25 -3.71
C ILE A 37 2.75 -2.52 -3.27
N GLY A 38 3.01 -3.70 -2.72
CA GLY A 38 4.34 -4.18 -2.37
C GLY A 38 5.28 -4.19 -3.57
N GLY A 39 4.86 -4.80 -4.69
CA GLY A 39 5.66 -4.81 -5.92
C GLY A 39 5.97 -3.40 -6.45
N ILE A 40 5.04 -2.45 -6.29
CA ILE A 40 5.25 -1.04 -6.62
C ILE A 40 6.29 -0.40 -5.68
N ALA A 41 6.14 -0.61 -4.36
CA ALA A 41 7.07 -0.08 -3.36
C ALA A 41 8.50 -0.60 -3.60
N GLU A 42 8.65 -1.89 -3.91
CA GLU A 42 9.95 -2.48 -4.28
C GLU A 42 10.52 -1.87 -5.56
N HIS A 43 9.72 -1.80 -6.62
CA HIS A 43 10.15 -1.29 -7.93
C HIS A 43 10.66 0.16 -7.85
N PHE A 44 9.97 1.00 -7.08
CA PHE A 44 10.31 2.41 -6.92
C PHE A 44 11.13 2.71 -5.67
N GLN A 45 11.53 1.71 -4.88
CA GLN A 45 12.32 1.90 -3.67
C GLN A 45 11.65 2.84 -2.64
N TYR A 46 10.37 2.60 -2.38
CA TYR A 46 9.63 3.18 -1.26
C TYR A 46 9.57 2.18 -0.11
N SER A 47 9.51 2.70 1.12
CA SER A 47 9.15 1.90 2.28
C SER A 47 7.64 1.71 2.34
N LEU A 48 7.20 0.61 2.96
CA LEU A 48 5.79 0.25 3.07
C LEU A 48 5.44 -0.01 4.53
N LEU A 49 4.43 0.68 5.04
CA LEU A 49 3.84 0.43 6.35
C LEU A 49 2.39 -0.03 6.17
N SER A 50 1.93 -0.96 7.02
CA SER A 50 0.52 -1.30 7.14
C SER A 50 -0.09 -0.67 8.39
N VAL A 51 -1.27 -0.10 8.22
CA VAL A 51 -2.10 0.44 9.31
C VAL A 51 -3.44 -0.25 9.23
N GLU A 52 -3.84 -0.91 10.30
CA GLU A 52 -5.12 -1.57 10.44
C GLU A 52 -5.94 -0.78 11.47
N THR A 53 -7.22 -0.58 11.18
CA THR A 53 -8.17 0.09 12.08
C THR A 53 -9.29 -0.88 12.37
N ASP A 54 -9.56 -1.10 13.65
CA ASP A 54 -10.60 -2.02 14.10
C ASP A 54 -12.01 -1.45 13.86
N ASP A 55 -12.97 -2.34 13.65
CA ASP A 55 -14.39 -2.03 13.83
C ASP A 55 -14.65 -1.97 15.33
N ASP A 56 -14.86 -0.76 15.86
CA ASP A 56 -15.09 -0.51 17.28
C ASP A 56 -16.52 -0.86 17.73
N GLY A 57 -17.31 -1.47 16.83
CA GLY A 57 -18.67 -1.96 17.11
C GLY A 57 -19.75 -0.89 17.03
N PHE A 58 -19.42 0.35 16.65
CA PHE A 58 -20.42 1.36 16.33
C PHE A 58 -20.98 1.15 14.92
N VAL A 59 -22.31 1.21 14.80
CA VAL A 59 -23.01 1.04 13.52
C VAL A 59 -22.59 2.17 12.56
N GLY A 60 -21.65 1.86 11.65
CA GLY A 60 -21.16 2.78 10.63
C GLY A 60 -19.64 2.81 10.47
N GLU A 61 -18.86 2.30 11.42
CA GLU A 61 -17.39 2.24 11.35
C GLU A 61 -16.94 0.85 10.92
N ALA A 62 -16.76 0.66 9.61
CA ALA A 62 -16.12 -0.56 9.10
C ALA A 62 -14.60 -0.43 9.26
N GLY A 63 -13.99 -1.42 9.92
CA GLY A 63 -12.54 -1.53 10.02
C GLY A 63 -11.86 -1.40 8.66
N SER A 64 -10.70 -0.77 8.64
CA SER A 64 -9.98 -0.42 7.41
C SER A 64 -8.50 -0.75 7.47
N ASP A 65 -7.99 -1.24 6.35
CA ASP A 65 -6.61 -1.64 6.12
C ASP A 65 -6.01 -0.67 5.12
N TRP A 66 -4.86 -0.12 5.48
CA TRP A 66 -4.14 0.87 4.70
C TRP A 66 -2.70 0.46 4.51
N LEU A 67 -2.16 0.77 3.33
CA LEU A 67 -0.74 0.73 3.06
C LEU A 67 -0.21 2.14 2.81
N LEU A 68 0.85 2.51 3.53
CA LEU A 68 1.51 3.80 3.41
C LEU A 68 2.83 3.62 2.66
N LEU A 69 3.00 4.36 1.56
CA LEU A 69 4.24 4.41 0.79
C LEU A 69 4.94 5.74 1.04
N THR A 70 6.18 5.69 1.53
CA THR A 70 7.01 6.89 1.69
C THR A 70 8.51 6.61 1.64
N ARG A 71 9.30 7.64 1.36
CA ARG A 71 10.77 7.66 1.59
C ARG A 71 11.16 8.56 2.76
N ASN A 72 10.18 9.18 3.43
CA ASN A 72 10.41 10.07 4.54
C ASN A 72 10.92 9.28 5.75
N THR A 73 12.22 9.29 5.97
CA THR A 73 12.86 8.56 7.08
C THR A 73 12.51 9.17 8.43
N ALA A 74 12.22 10.46 8.52
CA ALA A 74 11.76 11.07 9.76
C ALA A 74 10.39 10.50 10.17
N PHE A 75 9.45 10.44 9.22
CA PHE A 75 8.14 9.80 9.44
C PHE A 75 8.26 8.32 9.79
N LEU A 76 9.11 7.57 9.08
CA LEU A 76 9.31 6.14 9.35
C LEU A 76 9.93 5.83 10.74
N ASN A 77 10.61 6.81 11.35
CA ASN A 77 11.22 6.66 12.68
C ASN A 77 10.45 7.41 13.77
N ASP A 78 9.30 7.99 13.44
CA ASP A 78 8.45 8.66 14.41
C ASP A 78 7.81 7.65 15.37
N SER A 79 7.81 7.95 16.67
CA SER A 79 7.34 7.02 17.70
C SER A 79 5.86 6.71 17.57
N GLU A 80 5.02 7.71 17.23
CA GLU A 80 3.59 7.50 17.09
C GLU A 80 3.31 6.61 15.87
N VAL A 81 4.02 6.86 14.77
CA VAL A 81 3.92 6.02 13.56
C VAL A 81 4.35 4.58 13.83
N LEU A 82 5.46 4.38 14.55
CA LEU A 82 5.93 3.04 14.91
C LEU A 82 4.99 2.30 15.86
N GLU A 83 4.28 3.01 16.73
CA GLU A 83 3.28 2.42 17.62
C GLU A 83 1.98 2.07 16.89
N SER A 84 1.61 2.82 15.84
CA SER A 84 0.35 2.67 15.12
C SER A 84 0.46 1.91 13.79
N SER A 85 1.62 1.37 13.43
CA SER A 85 1.83 0.71 12.14
C SER A 85 2.81 -0.45 12.22
N GLN A 86 2.81 -1.29 11.18
CA GLN A 86 3.79 -2.37 11.03
C GLN A 86 4.55 -2.19 9.71
N THR A 87 5.87 -2.41 9.75
CA THR A 87 6.67 -2.47 8.53
C THR A 87 6.28 -3.69 7.71
N VAL A 88 5.96 -3.48 6.44
CA VAL A 88 5.70 -4.58 5.51
C VAL A 88 7.02 -4.98 4.85
N GLU A 89 7.58 -6.09 5.30
CA GLU A 89 8.87 -6.58 4.82
C GLU A 89 8.82 -7.02 3.35
N ARG A 90 9.93 -6.81 2.63
CA ARG A 90 10.07 -7.26 1.25
C ARG A 90 9.96 -8.79 1.19
N GLY A 91 9.16 -9.29 0.25
CA GLY A 91 8.85 -10.71 0.13
C GLY A 91 7.89 -11.29 1.18
N SER A 92 7.31 -10.47 2.07
CA SER A 92 6.25 -10.92 3.00
C SER A 92 4.90 -11.19 2.31
N TYR A 93 4.76 -10.74 1.06
CA TYR A 93 3.61 -10.93 0.20
C TYR A 93 3.96 -11.75 -1.04
N ARG A 94 2.93 -12.27 -1.72
CA ARG A 94 3.08 -13.05 -2.95
C ARG A 94 3.82 -12.24 -4.01
N SER A 95 4.85 -12.82 -4.62
CA SER A 95 5.49 -12.21 -5.79
C SER A 95 4.57 -12.38 -7.01
N ILE A 96 4.13 -11.26 -7.58
CA ILE A 96 3.29 -11.20 -8.78
C ILE A 96 3.97 -10.34 -9.84
N ARG A 97 3.55 -10.50 -11.10
CA ARG A 97 4.01 -9.59 -12.15
C ARG A 97 3.44 -8.19 -11.85
N PRO A 98 4.28 -7.12 -11.84
CA PRO A 98 3.78 -5.77 -11.62
C PRO A 98 2.68 -5.41 -12.60
N TRP A 99 1.60 -4.84 -12.07
CA TRP A 99 0.51 -4.36 -12.91
C TRP A 99 0.96 -3.12 -13.69
N THR A 100 0.59 -3.10 -14.95
CA THR A 100 0.80 -1.97 -15.87
C THR A 100 -0.53 -1.60 -16.50
N ASP A 101 -0.60 -0.45 -17.17
CA ASP A 101 -1.80 -0.06 -17.91
C ASP A 101 -2.22 -1.06 -19.00
N GLN A 102 -1.29 -1.88 -19.47
CA GLN A 102 -1.53 -2.92 -20.47
C GLN A 102 -1.68 -4.32 -19.87
N PHE A 103 -1.46 -4.49 -18.57
CA PHE A 103 -1.49 -5.80 -17.91
C PHE A 103 -1.94 -5.69 -16.45
N SER A 104 -3.01 -6.39 -16.10
CA SER A 104 -3.38 -6.60 -14.70
C SER A 104 -3.99 -7.99 -14.57
N ASN A 105 -3.60 -8.74 -13.54
CA ASN A 105 -4.14 -10.08 -13.28
C ASN A 105 -4.77 -10.11 -11.89
N LEU A 106 -6.11 -10.07 -11.84
CA LEU A 106 -6.85 -10.16 -10.59
C LEU A 106 -6.79 -11.56 -9.98
N PHE A 107 -6.64 -12.62 -10.78
CA PHE A 107 -6.65 -13.99 -10.28
C PHE A 107 -5.43 -14.32 -9.40
N GLU A 108 -4.32 -13.62 -9.60
CA GLU A 108 -3.11 -13.80 -8.77
C GLU A 108 -3.25 -13.23 -7.36
N ILE A 109 -4.27 -12.41 -7.14
CA ILE A 109 -4.52 -11.69 -5.89
C ILE A 109 -5.91 -11.97 -5.30
N LEU A 110 -6.58 -13.02 -5.75
CA LEU A 110 -7.79 -13.50 -5.08
C LEU A 110 -7.39 -14.16 -3.75
N ASP A 111 -8.18 -13.88 -2.71
CA ASP A 111 -8.13 -14.58 -1.43
C ASP A 111 -8.68 -16.02 -1.52
#